data_AF-A0A6J4MGT0-F1
#
_entry.id   AF-A0A6J4MGT0-F1
#
_cell.length_a   1.000
_cell.length_b   1.000
_cell.length_c   1.000
_cell.angle_alpha   90.00
_cell.angle_beta   90.00
_cell.angle_gamma   90.00
#
_symmetry.space_group_name_H-M   'P 1'
#
loop_
_entity.id
_entity.type
_entity.pdbx_description
1 polymer ?
#
loop_
_entity_poly.entity_id
_entity_poly.type
_entity_poly.pdbx_seq_one_letter_code
_entity_poly.pdbx_strand_id
1 'polypeptide(L)'
;MPEIEEYTLTPPGEPPRLGTVLKRLEVIRREMDRDDLELEDHMRLYREGCELVMAARGILQHAAAEIEVLMGETGSHRDTEAQR
;
A
#
# COMPACT_ATOMS: atom_id res chain seq x y z
N MET A 1 -21.08 4.73 20.23
CA MET A 1 -20.36 4.12 19.10
C MET A 1 -18.89 4.16 19.48
N PRO A 2 -18.16 3.04 19.53
CA PRO A 2 -16.73 3.11 19.84
C PRO A 2 -16.01 3.79 18.68
N GLU A 3 -15.20 4.78 19.03
CA GLU A 3 -14.30 5.50 18.13
C GLU A 3 -13.34 4.49 17.51
N ILE A 4 -13.32 4.39 16.19
CA ILE A 4 -12.33 3.58 15.48
C ILE A 4 -11.03 4.37 15.57
N GLU A 5 -10.28 4.14 16.64
CA GLU A 5 -8.92 4.66 16.77
C GLU A 5 -8.13 4.24 15.54
N GLU A 6 -7.57 5.24 14.84
CA GLU A 6 -6.68 5.07 13.73
C GLU A 6 -5.54 4.10 14.11
N TYR A 7 -5.58 2.87 13.57
CA TYR A 7 -4.45 1.95 13.58
C TYR A 7 -3.33 2.53 12.69
N THR A 8 -2.58 3.51 13.19
CA THR A 8 -1.51 4.23 12.49
C THR A 8 -0.10 3.88 12.95
N LEU A 9 0.08 2.76 13.63
CA LEU A 9 1.41 2.28 14.00
C LEU A 9 1.68 0.93 13.35
N THR A 10 2.35 0.96 12.19
CA THR A 10 3.08 -0.21 11.71
C THR A 10 4.14 -0.56 12.77
N PRO A 11 4.19 -1.79 13.30
CA PRO A 11 5.23 -2.20 14.24
C PRO A 11 6.63 -1.96 13.65
N PRO A 12 7.63 -1.58 14.48
CA PRO A 12 9.00 -1.42 13.99
C PRO A 12 9.51 -2.75 13.43
N GLY A 13 9.94 -2.73 12.17
CA GLY A 13 10.45 -3.91 11.45
C GLY A 13 9.45 -4.54 10.46
N GLU A 14 8.19 -4.12 10.45
CA GLU A 14 7.21 -4.54 9.45
C GLU A 14 7.16 -3.59 8.24
N PRO A 15 6.94 -4.11 7.02
CA PRO A 15 6.75 -3.27 5.85
C PRO A 15 5.53 -2.34 6.04
N PRO A 16 5.59 -1.10 5.53
CA PRO A 16 4.52 -0.14 5.73
C PRO A 16 3.21 -0.65 5.12
N ARG A 17 2.10 -0.46 5.84
CA ARG A 17 0.77 -0.82 5.32
C ARG A 17 0.42 0.06 4.11
N LEU A 18 -0.25 -0.53 3.11
CA LEU A 18 -0.66 0.20 1.90
C LEU A 18 -1.44 1.49 2.24
N GLY A 19 -2.38 1.43 3.17
CA GLY A 19 -3.16 2.60 3.60
C GLY A 19 -2.28 3.73 4.14
N THR A 20 -1.22 3.43 4.88
CA THR A 20 -0.28 4.42 5.40
C THR A 20 0.55 5.05 4.29
N VAL A 21 1.02 4.24 3.33
CA VAL A 21 1.76 4.71 2.15
C VAL A 21 0.91 5.67 1.31
N LEU A 22 -0.34 5.29 1.03
CA LEU A 22 -1.27 6.12 0.26
C LEU A 22 -1.66 7.41 0.99
N LYS A 23 -1.86 7.36 2.31
CA LYS A 23 -2.09 8.56 3.13
C LYS A 23 -0.92 9.55 3.01
N ARG A 24 0.33 9.06 3.09
CA ARG A 24 1.50 9.93 2.95
C ARG A 24 1.64 10.50 1.54
N LEU A 25 1.36 9.72 0.51
CA LEU A 25 1.34 10.20 -0.88
C LEU A 25 0.33 11.33 -1.09
N GLU A 26 -0.87 11.25 -0.52
CA GLU A 26 -1.87 12.32 -0.61
C GLU A 26 -1.42 13.60 0.11
N VAL A 27 -0.69 13.47 1.23
CA VAL A 27 -0.09 14.62 1.90
C VAL A 27 0.97 15.27 1.02
N ILE A 28 1.89 14.48 0.46
CA ILE A 28 2.94 14.98 -0.45
C ILE A 28 2.33 15.69 -1.64
N ARG A 29 1.29 15.11 -2.27
CA ARG A 29 0.57 15.74 -3.39
C ARG A 29 0.05 17.13 -3.03
N ARG A 30 -0.60 17.27 -1.86
CA ARG A 30 -1.12 18.55 -1.39
C ARG A 30 -0.02 19.55 -1.05
N GLU A 31 1.10 19.09 -0.49
CA GLU A 31 2.25 19.94 -0.19
C GLU A 31 2.93 20.45 -1.46
N MET A 32 3.03 19.62 -2.50
CA MET A 32 3.57 20.00 -3.81
C MET A 32 2.64 20.92 -4.62
N ASP A 33 1.34 20.95 -4.32
CA ASP A 33 0.38 21.87 -4.95
C ASP A 33 0.45 23.29 -4.36
N ARG A 34 1.31 23.54 -3.37
CA ARG A 34 1.48 24.87 -2.77
C ARG A 34 2.37 25.76 -3.65
N ASP A 35 1.91 26.98 -3.93
CA ASP A 35 2.65 27.96 -4.72
C ASP A 35 3.90 28.53 -4.00
N ASP A 36 4.04 28.30 -2.69
CA ASP A 36 5.10 28.85 -1.84
C ASP A 36 6.18 27.83 -1.45
N LEU A 37 6.29 26.73 -2.19
CA LEU A 37 7.25 25.67 -1.90
C LEU A 37 8.63 25.96 -2.54
N GLU A 38 9.67 25.96 -1.70
CA GLU A 38 11.05 26.12 -2.15
C GLU A 38 11.49 24.94 -3.03
N LEU A 39 12.41 25.18 -3.98
CA LEU A 39 12.86 24.15 -4.94
C LEU A 39 13.45 22.91 -4.25
N GLU A 40 14.23 23.11 -3.20
CA GLU A 40 14.84 22.02 -2.44
C GLU A 40 13.76 21.12 -1.81
N ASP A 41 12.70 21.73 -1.25
CA ASP A 41 11.56 21.02 -0.70
C ASP A 41 10.77 20.28 -1.78
N HIS A 42 10.59 20.90 -2.95
CA HIS A 42 10.00 20.24 -4.12
C HIS A 42 10.76 18.96 -4.51
N MET A 43 12.09 19.04 -4.58
CA MET A 43 12.93 17.90 -4.94
C MET A 43 12.90 16.80 -3.87
N ARG A 44 12.86 17.19 -2.59
CA ARG A 44 12.75 16.28 -1.45
C ARG A 44 11.41 15.53 -1.47
N LEU A 45 10.30 16.25 -1.59
CA LEU A 45 8.96 15.68 -1.67
C LEU A 45 8.77 14.79 -2.90
N TYR A 46 9.31 15.20 -4.05
CA TYR A 46 9.27 14.37 -5.26
C TYR A 46 9.99 13.03 -5.06
N ARG A 47 11.19 13.05 -4.47
CA ARG A 47 11.95 11.83 -4.19
C ARG A 47 11.20 10.91 -3.23
N GLU A 48 10.70 11.47 -2.14
CA GLU A 48 9.88 10.72 -1.17
C GLU A 48 8.64 10.12 -1.85
N GLY A 49 7.97 10.88 -2.72
CA GLY A 49 6.84 10.41 -3.51
C GLY A 49 7.20 9.22 -4.41
N CYS A 50 8.34 9.27 -5.10
CA CYS A 50 8.82 8.13 -5.90
C CYS A 50 9.04 6.86 -5.06
N GLU A 51 9.68 7.01 -3.89
CA GLU A 51 9.93 5.89 -2.97
C GLU A 51 8.62 5.26 -2.47
N LEU A 52 7.64 6.10 -2.11
CA LEU A 52 6.33 5.64 -1.67
C LEU A 52 5.52 4.97 -2.79
N VAL A 53 5.58 5.48 -4.03
CA VAL A 53 4.94 4.81 -5.18
C VAL A 53 5.55 3.44 -5.42
N MET A 54 6.87 3.32 -5.33
CA MET A 54 7.54 2.02 -5.43
C MET A 54 7.12 1.06 -4.32
N ALA A 55 7.03 1.53 -3.07
CA ALA A 55 6.58 0.73 -1.95
C ALA A 55 5.12 0.26 -2.14
N ALA A 56 4.21 1.17 -2.52
CA ALA A 56 2.81 0.84 -2.80
C ALA A 56 2.68 -0.22 -3.90
N ARG A 57 3.47 -0.08 -4.98
CA ARG A 57 3.53 -1.07 -6.06
C ARG A 57 3.96 -2.44 -5.54
N GLY A 58 5.02 -2.50 -4.74
CA GLY A 58 5.50 -3.76 -4.16
C GLY A 58 4.43 -4.47 -3.32
N ILE A 59 3.72 -3.72 -2.48
CA ILE A 59 2.64 -4.26 -1.63
C ILE A 59 1.50 -4.82 -2.50
N LEU A 60 1.08 -4.07 -3.53
CA LEU A 60 0.01 -4.49 -4.44
C LEU A 60 0.40 -5.71 -5.27
N GLN A 61 1.64 -5.78 -5.73
CA GLN A 61 2.16 -6.94 -6.48
C GLN A 61 2.19 -8.19 -5.61
N HIS A 62 2.61 -8.06 -4.35
CA HIS A 62 2.60 -9.16 -3.40
C HIS A 62 1.17 -9.64 -3.13
N ALA A 63 0.24 -8.73 -2.84
CA ALA A 63 -1.17 -9.07 -2.63
C ALA A 63 -1.81 -9.73 -3.86
N ALA A 64 -1.48 -9.25 -5.07
CA ALA A 64 -1.95 -9.88 -6.31
C ALA A 64 -1.44 -11.31 -6.46
N ALA A 65 -0.15 -11.56 -6.19
CA ALA A 65 0.42 -12.90 -6.24
C ALA A 65 -0.21 -13.85 -5.20
N GLU A 66 -0.47 -13.37 -3.98
CA GLU A 66 -1.17 -14.15 -2.96
C GLU A 66 -2.60 -14.51 -3.40
N ILE A 67 -3.34 -13.56 -3.98
CA ILE A 67 -4.67 -13.81 -4.53
C ILE A 67 -4.63 -14.86 -5.64
N GLU A 68 -3.66 -14.77 -6.56
CA GLU A 68 -3.49 -15.76 -7.64
C GLU A 68 -3.27 -17.17 -7.09
N VAL A 69 -2.43 -17.32 -6.05
CA VAL A 69 -2.21 -18.61 -5.37
C VAL A 69 -3.52 -19.12 -4.76
N LEU A 70 -4.21 -18.29 -3.98
CA LEU A 70 -5.47 -18.67 -3.32
C LEU A 70 -6.56 -19.06 -4.32
N MET A 71 -6.69 -18.34 -5.44
CA MET A 71 -7.66 -18.70 -6.49
C MET A 71 -7.29 -20.01 -7.20
N GLY A 72 -5.99 -20.25 -7.45
CA GLY A 72 -5.51 -21.51 -8.03
C GLY A 72 -5.77 -22.71 -7.11
N GLU A 73 -5.56 -22.55 -5.81
CA GLU A 73 -5.85 -23.57 -4.79
C GLU A 73 -7.36 -23.85 -4.66
N THR A 74 -8.19 -22.81 -4.73
CA THR A 74 -9.65 -22.93 -4.66
C THR A 74 -10.24 -23.68 -5.87
N GLY A 75 -9.60 -23.61 -7.04
CA GLY A 75 -9.97 -24.40 -8.22
C GLY A 75 -9.68 -25.90 -8.04
N SER A 76 -8.55 -26.24 -7.43
CA SER A 76 -8.10 -27.63 -7.22
C SER A 76 -8.97 -28.40 -6.21
N HIS A 77 -9.56 -27.70 -5.23
CA HIS A 77 -10.43 -28.34 -4.23
C HIS A 77 -11.85 -28.66 -4.71
N ARG A 78 -12.33 -28.08 -5.82
CA ARG A 78 -13.66 -28.41 -6.37
C ARG A 78 -13.69 -29.70 -7.19
N ASP A 79 -12.55 -30.10 -7.77
CA ASP A 79 -12.49 -31.29 -8.60
C ASP A 79 -12.37 -32.60 -7.79
N THR A 80 -12.00 -32.52 -6.51
CA THR A 80 -11.82 -33.70 -5.64
C THR A 80 -13.09 -34.12 -4.91
N GLU A 81 -14.10 -33.26 -4.77
CA GLU A 81 -15.39 -33.61 -4.15
C GLU A 81 -16.41 -34.18 -5.15
N ALA A 82 -16.22 -33.98 -6.46
CA ALA A 82 -17.09 -34.54 -7.50
C ALA A 82 -16.79 -36.01 -7.86
N GLN A 83 -15.86 -36.67 -7.16
CA GLN A 83 -15.39 -38.03 -7.45
C GLN A 83 -15.60 -39.03 -6.29
N ARG A 84 -16.51 -38.74 -5.35
CA ARG A 84 -16.96 -39.69 -4.31
C ARG A 84 -18.44 -40.00 -4.40
#